data_AF-A0A643CJQ0-F1
#
_entry.id   AF-A0A643CJQ0-F1
#
_cell.length_a   1.000
_cell.length_b   1.000
_cell.length_c   1.000
_cell.angle_alpha   90.00
_cell.angle_beta   90.00
_cell.angle_gamma   90.00
#
_symmetry.space_group_name_H-M   'P 1'
#
loop_
_entity.id
_entity.type
_entity.pdbx_description
1 polymer ?
#
loop_
_entity_poly.entity_id
_entity_poly.type
_entity_poly.pdbx_seq_one_letter_code
_entity_poly.pdbx_strand_id
1 'polypeptide(L)'
;MRIGFITGPKPLIERIVLHIQVSTMHPSTFAQLLVSQLLYQWGEEGFLAHVDRVIDFYRKQRDALLAAADKWLSGLAEWYVPTAGMFLWVKIKGLHDVRKLIEEKAFKKEVK
;
A
#
# COMPACT_ATOMS: atom_id res chain seq x y z
N MET A 1 -2.97 -9.99 -10.42
CA MET A 1 -4.24 -9.42 -10.94
C MET A 1 -4.06 -7.91 -11.05
N ARG A 2 -4.22 -7.31 -12.24
CA ARG A 2 -3.98 -5.87 -12.49
C ARG A 2 -5.32 -5.15 -12.69
N ILE A 3 -6.10 -5.05 -11.62
CA ILE A 3 -7.45 -4.45 -11.63
C ILE A 3 -7.46 -3.25 -10.68
N GLY A 4 -8.03 -2.16 -11.18
CA GLY A 4 -8.33 -0.93 -10.45
C GLY A 4 -9.37 -0.16 -11.25
N PHE A 5 -9.97 0.85 -10.66
CA PHE A 5 -10.97 1.68 -11.33
C PHE A 5 -10.72 3.16 -11.04
N ILE A 6 -11.26 4.02 -11.90
CA ILE A 6 -11.20 5.46 -11.77
C ILE A 6 -12.62 6.02 -11.76
N THR A 7 -12.86 7.01 -10.89
CA THR A 7 -14.14 7.72 -10.78
C THR A 7 -13.88 9.21 -10.93
N GLY A 8 -14.68 9.93 -11.72
CA GLY A 8 -14.50 11.35 -11.96
C GLY A 8 -15.45 11.95 -13.01
N PRO A 9 -15.29 13.23 -13.36
CA PRO A 9 -16.13 13.91 -14.34
C PRO A 9 -16.09 13.25 -15.72
N LYS A 10 -17.27 13.08 -16.34
CA LYS A 10 -17.42 12.42 -17.65
C LYS A 10 -16.41 12.88 -18.72
N PRO A 11 -16.17 14.20 -18.92
CA PRO A 11 -15.24 14.65 -19.96
C PRO A 11 -13.79 14.18 -19.75
N LEU A 12 -13.36 13.96 -18.50
CA LEU A 12 -12.02 13.44 -18.20
C LEU A 12 -11.94 11.93 -18.39
N ILE A 13 -12.98 11.21 -17.95
CA ILE A 13 -13.06 9.75 -18.11
C ILE A 13 -13.06 9.36 -19.59
N GLU A 14 -13.78 10.08 -20.45
CA GLU A 14 -13.79 9.81 -21.89
C GLU A 14 -12.40 9.90 -22.54
N ARG A 15 -11.56 10.87 -22.14
CA ARG A 15 -10.19 10.98 -22.64
C ARG A 15 -9.32 9.79 -22.23
N ILE A 16 -9.50 9.31 -21.00
CA ILE A 16 -8.81 8.13 -20.50
C ILE A 16 -9.27 6.87 -21.23
N VAL A 17 -10.58 6.72 -21.46
CA VAL A 17 -11.14 5.58 -22.20
C VAL A 17 -10.61 5.54 -23.63
N LEU A 18 -10.59 6.68 -24.34
CA LEU A 18 -10.02 6.77 -25.70
C LEU A 18 -8.54 6.36 -25.72
N HIS A 19 -7.76 6.80 -24.73
CA HIS A 19 -6.35 6.39 -24.60
C HIS A 19 -6.21 4.88 -24.31
N ILE A 20 -7.08 4.31 -23.47
CA ILE A 20 -7.10 2.87 -23.18
C ILE A 20 -7.39 2.07 -24.46
N GLN A 21 -8.38 2.49 -25.26
CA GLN A 21 -8.78 1.81 -26.50
C GLN A 21 -7.63 1.61 -27.49
N VAL A 22 -6.71 2.57 -27.59
CA VAL A 22 -5.56 2.51 -28.51
C VAL A 22 -4.29 1.92 -27.90
N SER A 23 -4.29 1.62 -26.60
CA SER A 23 -3.13 1.08 -25.88
C SER A 23 -3.36 -0.36 -25.42
N THR A 24 -4.15 -0.52 -24.36
CA THR A 24 -4.40 -1.82 -23.71
C THR A 24 -5.76 -2.41 -24.07
N MET A 25 -6.60 -1.65 -24.79
CA MET A 25 -7.99 -1.92 -25.14
C MET A 25 -8.93 -2.05 -23.92
N HIS A 26 -8.64 -2.96 -23.01
CA HIS A 26 -9.39 -3.19 -21.77
C HIS A 26 -8.53 -3.95 -20.73
N PRO A 27 -8.88 -3.91 -19.42
CA PRO A 27 -8.25 -4.79 -18.45
C PRO A 27 -8.55 -6.26 -18.74
N SER A 28 -7.72 -7.18 -18.24
CA SER A 28 -7.90 -8.63 -18.47
C SER A 28 -9.33 -9.09 -18.10
N THR A 29 -10.07 -9.61 -19.07
CA THR A 29 -11.46 -10.07 -18.90
C THR A 29 -11.56 -11.20 -17.88
N PHE A 30 -10.60 -12.12 -17.88
CA PHE A 30 -10.54 -13.20 -16.90
C PHE A 30 -10.37 -12.68 -15.47
N ALA A 31 -9.46 -11.72 -15.26
CA ALA A 31 -9.28 -11.07 -13.96
C ALA A 31 -10.54 -10.30 -13.53
N GLN A 32 -11.21 -9.61 -14.46
CA GLN A 32 -12.46 -8.92 -14.18
C GLN A 32 -13.57 -9.89 -13.75
N LEU A 33 -13.71 -11.03 -14.44
CA LEU A 33 -14.70 -12.06 -14.10
C LEU A 33 -14.44 -12.65 -12.70
N LEU A 34 -13.19 -12.97 -12.36
CA LEU A 34 -12.85 -13.47 -11.03
C LEU A 34 -13.22 -12.48 -9.93
N VAL A 35 -12.85 -11.21 -10.07
CA VAL A 35 -13.16 -10.17 -9.08
C VAL A 35 -14.66 -9.93 -9.01
N SER A 36 -15.33 -9.85 -10.15
CA SER A 36 -16.78 -9.59 -10.23
C SER A 36 -17.58 -10.70 -9.55
N GLN A 37 -17.25 -11.98 -9.82
CA GLN A 37 -17.91 -13.12 -9.17
C GLN A 37 -17.65 -13.15 -7.67
N LEU A 38 -16.42 -12.85 -7.23
CA LEU A 38 -16.08 -12.76 -5.81
C LEU A 38 -16.90 -11.68 -5.10
N LEU A 39 -16.94 -10.47 -5.66
CA LEU A 39 -17.67 -9.35 -5.08
C LEU A 39 -19.19 -9.60 -5.10
N TYR A 40 -19.71 -10.22 -6.15
CA TYR A 40 -21.11 -10.59 -6.24
C TYR A 40 -21.50 -11.63 -5.18
N GLN A 41 -20.68 -12.66 -4.98
CA GLN A 41 -20.91 -13.70 -3.97
C GLN A 41 -20.79 -13.17 -2.55
N TRP A 42 -19.84 -12.27 -2.28
CA TRP A 42 -19.68 -11.65 -0.97
C TRP A 42 -20.78 -10.65 -0.65
N GLY A 43 -21.31 -9.97 -1.66
CA GLY A 43 -22.10 -8.77 -1.45
C GLY A 43 -21.29 -7.66 -0.78
N GLU A 44 -21.95 -6.55 -0.48
CA GLU A 44 -21.33 -5.41 0.21
C GLU A 44 -20.85 -5.80 1.62
N GLU A 45 -21.68 -6.53 2.37
CA GLU A 45 -21.37 -6.96 3.74
C GLU A 45 -20.14 -7.88 3.79
N GLY A 46 -20.05 -8.87 2.89
CA GLY A 46 -18.92 -9.78 2.83
C GLY A 46 -17.62 -9.07 2.40
N PHE A 47 -17.74 -8.10 1.48
CA PHE A 47 -16.62 -7.26 1.08
C PHE A 47 -16.11 -6.40 2.23
N LEU A 48 -17.00 -5.69 2.94
CA LEU A 48 -16.63 -4.88 4.11
C LEU A 48 -16.03 -5.74 5.23
N ALA A 49 -16.61 -6.91 5.50
CA ALA A 49 -16.07 -7.84 6.47
C ALA A 49 -14.66 -8.35 6.08
N HIS A 50 -14.39 -8.54 4.79
CA HIS A 50 -13.04 -8.86 4.31
C HIS A 50 -12.08 -7.69 4.53
N VAL A 51 -12.50 -6.46 4.22
CA VAL A 51 -11.72 -5.25 4.45
C VAL A 51 -11.36 -5.11 5.93
N ASP A 52 -12.32 -5.31 6.84
CA ASP A 52 -12.06 -5.24 8.29
C ASP A 52 -11.03 -6.26 8.77
N ARG A 53 -11.11 -7.50 8.29
CA ARG A 53 -10.11 -8.53 8.60
C ARG A 53 -8.71 -8.12 8.13
N VAL A 54 -8.60 -7.50 6.95
CA VAL A 54 -7.33 -7.01 6.43
C VAL A 54 -6.83 -5.81 7.24
N ILE A 55 -7.71 -4.88 7.62
CA ILE A 55 -7.37 -3.75 8.51
C ILE A 55 -6.82 -4.26 9.83
N ASP A 56 -7.46 -5.25 10.47
CA ASP A 56 -7.01 -5.81 11.74
C ASP A 56 -5.65 -6.49 11.64
N PHE A 57 -5.40 -7.19 10.52
CA PHE A 57 -4.08 -7.75 10.24
C PHE A 57 -3.01 -6.65 10.15
N TYR A 58 -3.22 -5.63 9.32
CA TYR A 58 -2.25 -4.53 9.16
C TYR A 58 -2.10 -3.69 10.44
N ARG A 59 -3.14 -3.57 11.26
CA ARG A 59 -3.07 -2.90 12.57
C ARG A 59 -2.09 -3.62 13.49
N LYS A 60 -2.17 -4.95 13.59
CA LYS A 60 -1.22 -5.75 14.39
C LYS A 60 0.23 -5.60 13.89
N GLN A 61 0.42 -5.58 12.58
CA GLN A 61 1.75 -5.39 11.97
C GLN A 61 2.30 -3.99 12.28
N ARG A 62 1.46 -2.95 12.19
CA ARG A 62 1.83 -1.58 12.56
C ARG A 62 2.26 -1.51 14.02
N ASP A 63 1.48 -2.10 14.93
CA ASP A 63 1.77 -2.03 16.37
C ASP A 63 3.08 -2.74 16.72
N ALA A 64 3.36 -3.89 16.08
CA ALA A 64 4.64 -4.59 16.22
C ALA A 64 5.82 -3.75 15.70
N LEU A 65 5.65 -3.08 14.55
CA LEU A 65 6.69 -2.24 13.95
C LEU A 65 6.96 -0.98 14.81
N LEU A 66 5.92 -0.37 15.38
CA LEU A 66 6.06 0.74 16.31
C LEU A 66 6.78 0.33 17.58
N ALA A 67 6.41 -0.80 18.19
CA ALA A 67 7.10 -1.31 19.37
C ALA A 67 8.59 -1.59 19.11
N ALA A 68 8.93 -2.08 17.91
CA ALA A 68 10.33 -2.27 17.51
C ALA A 68 11.06 -0.93 17.31
N ALA A 69 10.40 0.06 16.71
CA ALA A 69 10.96 1.41 16.55
C ALA A 69 11.18 2.08 17.92
N ASP A 70 10.21 2.02 18.83
CA ASP A 70 10.33 2.54 20.20
C ASP A 70 11.48 1.87 20.95
N LYS A 71 11.66 0.56 20.78
CA LYS A 71 12.73 -0.20 21.46
C LYS A 71 14.13 0.15 20.94
N TRP A 72 14.32 0.30 19.63
CA TRP A 72 15.65 0.35 19.03
C TRP A 72 16.05 1.71 18.45
N LEU A 73 15.08 2.56 18.12
CA LEU A 73 15.31 3.82 17.41
C LEU A 73 14.98 5.06 18.25
N SER A 74 14.45 4.88 19.47
CA SER A 74 14.18 5.98 20.39
C SER A 74 15.42 6.83 20.64
N GLY A 75 15.29 8.14 20.44
CA GLY A 75 16.40 9.10 20.55
C GLY A 75 17.30 9.20 19.32
N LEU A 76 17.32 8.19 18.45
CA LEU A 76 18.10 8.17 17.21
C LEU A 76 17.30 8.63 15.99
N ALA A 77 15.98 8.41 16.00
CA ALA A 77 15.08 8.79 14.93
C ALA A 77 13.73 9.31 15.45
N GLU A 78 12.96 9.90 14.55
CA GLU A 78 11.59 10.34 14.76
C GLU A 78 10.68 9.67 13.73
N TRP A 79 9.48 9.30 14.14
CA TRP A 79 8.47 8.75 13.26
C TRP A 79 7.09 9.21 13.72
N TYR A 80 6.12 9.11 12.80
CA TYR A 80 4.72 9.35 13.11
C TYR A 80 3.97 8.04 13.08
N VAL A 81 3.01 7.87 14.00
CA VAL A 81 2.13 6.70 14.03
C VAL A 81 1.27 6.69 12.76
N PRO A 82 1.40 5.68 11.88
CA PRO A 82 0.61 5.63 10.65
C PRO A 82 -0.87 5.42 10.95
N THR A 83 -1.72 6.27 10.38
CA THR A 83 -3.18 6.16 10.51
C THR A 83 -3.78 5.17 9.53
N ALA A 84 -3.12 4.95 8.38
CA ALA A 84 -3.53 4.01 7.35
C ALA A 84 -2.32 3.49 6.54
N GLY A 85 -2.55 2.46 5.74
CA GLY A 85 -1.54 1.88 4.85
C GLY A 85 -0.65 0.85 5.54
N MET A 86 0.56 0.67 5.01
CA MET A 86 1.47 -0.43 5.38
C MET A 86 2.92 0.01 5.63
N PHE A 87 3.19 1.31 5.66
CA PHE A 87 4.55 1.85 5.76
C PHE A 87 4.71 2.70 7.01
N LEU A 88 5.87 2.58 7.65
CA LEU A 88 6.33 3.50 8.69
C LEU A 88 7.38 4.43 8.10
N TRP A 89 7.14 5.73 8.18
CA TRP A 89 8.11 6.73 7.74
C TRP A 89 8.98 7.15 8.92
N VAL A 90 10.30 6.99 8.77
CA VAL A 90 11.29 7.24 9.82
C VAL A 90 12.29 8.31 9.36
N LYS A 91 12.47 9.34 10.18
CA LYS A 91 13.45 10.41 10.00
C LYS A 91 14.58 10.24 10.99
N ILE A 92 15.79 9.94 10.52
CA ILE A 92 16.97 9.76 11.37
C ILE A 92 17.55 11.11 11.78
N LYS A 93 17.87 11.30 13.06
CA LYS A 93 18.47 12.52 13.58
C LYS A 93 19.96 12.61 13.22
N GLY A 94 20.45 13.82 12.96
CA GLY A 94 21.88 14.09 12.76
C GLY A 94 22.46 13.63 11.41
N LEU A 95 21.63 13.14 10.49
CA LEU A 95 22.02 12.75 9.14
C LEU A 95 21.31 13.62 8.10
N HIS A 96 22.09 14.25 7.21
CA HIS A 96 21.55 14.97 6.06
C HIS A 96 21.13 14.04 4.91
N ASP A 97 21.83 12.91 4.76
CA ASP A 97 21.52 11.90 3.74
C ASP A 97 21.63 10.51 4.34
N VAL A 98 20.56 9.73 4.19
CA VAL A 98 20.40 8.39 4.75
C VAL A 98 20.86 7.30 3.76
N ARG A 99 21.04 7.62 2.46
CA ARG A 99 21.36 6.60 1.43
C ARG A 99 22.63 5.83 1.73
N LYS A 100 23.72 6.53 2.04
CA LYS A 100 25.01 5.87 2.38
C LYS A 100 24.89 4.92 3.57
N LEU A 101 24.06 5.26 4.55
CA LEU A 101 23.81 4.39 5.71
C LEU A 101 23.09 3.11 5.28
N ILE A 102 22.05 3.22 4.45
CA ILE A 102 21.24 2.09 4.02
C ILE A 102 21.99 1.21 3.00
N GLU A 103 22.47 1.81 1.92
CA GLU A 103 23.03 1.08 0.78
C GLU A 103 24.40 0.45 1.09
N GLU A 104 25.23 1.09 1.92
CA GLU A 104 26.59 0.58 2.20
C GLU A 104 26.68 -0.19 3.52
N LYS A 105 26.02 0.29 4.58
CA LYS A 105 26.21 -0.26 5.93
C LYS A 105 25.08 -1.22 6.33
N ALA A 106 23.82 -0.90 6.06
CA ALA A 106 22.70 -1.78 6.40
C ALA A 106 22.72 -3.05 5.55
N PHE A 107 23.00 -2.92 4.24
CA PHE A 107 23.10 -4.07 3.35
C PHE A 107 24.19 -5.07 3.77
N LYS A 108 25.37 -4.58 4.21
CA LYS A 108 26.46 -5.41 4.74
C LYS A 108 26.13 -6.12 6.05
N LYS A 109 25.17 -5.60 6.82
CA LYS A 109 24.70 -6.18 8.08
C LYS A 109 23.46 -7.05 7.90
N GLU A 110 23.07 -7.34 6.66
CA GLU A 110 21.90 -8.14 6.29
C GLU A 110 20.57 -7.64 6.87
N VAL A 111 20.49 -6.35 7.22
CA VAL A 111 19.22 -5.71 7.56
C VAL A 111 18.54 -5.39 6.23
N LYS A 112 17.66 -6.29 5.77
CA LYS A 112 16.85 -6.16 4.56
C LYS A 112 15.49 -5.55 4.86
#